data_AF-A0A933KNK2-F1
#
_entry.id   AF-A0A933KNK2-F1
#
_cell.length_a   1.000
_cell.length_b   1.000
_cell.length_c   1.000
_cell.angle_alpha   90.00
_cell.angle_beta   90.00
_cell.angle_gamma   90.00
#
_symmetry.space_group_name_H-M   'P 1'
#
loop_
_entity.id
_entity.type
_entity.pdbx_description
1 polymer ?
#
loop_
_entity_poly.entity_id
_entity_poly.type
_entity_poly.pdbx_seq_one_letter_code
_entity_poly.pdbx_strand_id
1 'polypeptide(L)'
;MKLLLIESTPGNASELSAQLTADGHHVLQCADDSGGPCRGTTQHTDCPLEEHIDLAILTREHGAQHTLAEMGAVCATRHRVPSVVIDPTQIQDEMPSVTVAKAVAERAVEAGYAAAVREELAMLPAVVEVRRLPDHVQVHVQLPASQNSPAAISAAADRARAAVRAHDPFVQRIDVAIGCYPD
;
A
#
# COMPACT_ATOMS: atom_id res chain seq x y z
N MET A 1 -11.27 -6.45 12.29
CA MET A 1 -10.49 -5.47 11.48
C MET A 1 -11.45 -4.51 10.82
N LYS A 2 -10.99 -3.30 10.56
CA LYS A 2 -11.75 -2.28 9.84
C LYS A 2 -11.34 -2.28 8.37
N LEU A 3 -12.27 -2.63 7.50
CA LEU A 3 -12.02 -2.89 6.08
C LEU A 3 -12.72 -1.84 5.24
N LEU A 4 -12.02 -1.33 4.22
CA LEU A 4 -12.61 -0.46 3.22
C LEU A 4 -12.91 -1.27 1.97
N LEU A 5 -14.18 -1.43 1.64
CA LEU A 5 -14.64 -2.14 0.45
C LEU A 5 -14.93 -1.13 -0.66
N ILE A 6 -14.31 -1.35 -1.81
CA ILE A 6 -14.39 -0.50 -2.99
C ILE A 6 -14.89 -1.39 -4.11
N GLU A 7 -15.98 -1.00 -4.75
CA GLU A 7 -16.61 -1.78 -5.81
C GLU A 7 -16.40 -1.08 -7.15
N SER A 8 -16.00 -1.82 -8.19
CA SER A 8 -15.99 -1.28 -9.56
C SER A 8 -17.40 -1.02 -10.10
N THR A 9 -18.36 -1.83 -9.63
CA THR A 9 -19.77 -1.83 -10.02
C THR A 9 -20.61 -1.90 -8.74
N PRO A 10 -21.57 -0.97 -8.52
CA PRO A 10 -22.40 -0.98 -7.32
C PRO A 10 -23.05 -2.34 -7.08
N GLY A 11 -22.88 -2.85 -5.86
CA GLY A 11 -23.46 -4.11 -5.40
C GLY A 11 -22.62 -5.34 -5.70
N ASN A 12 -21.52 -5.25 -6.46
CA ASN A 12 -20.71 -6.43 -6.81
C ASN A 12 -20.08 -7.10 -5.58
N ALA A 13 -19.89 -6.36 -4.49
CA ALA A 13 -19.27 -6.85 -3.27
C ALA A 13 -20.27 -7.05 -2.14
N SER A 14 -21.58 -7.03 -2.43
CA SER A 14 -22.62 -7.21 -1.40
C SER A 14 -22.44 -8.55 -0.66
N GLU A 15 -22.16 -9.62 -1.39
CA GLU A 15 -21.92 -10.96 -0.81
C GLU A 15 -20.64 -10.99 0.02
N LEU A 16 -19.55 -10.41 -0.51
CA LEU A 16 -18.29 -10.32 0.22
C LEU A 16 -18.43 -9.46 1.49
N SER A 17 -19.16 -8.35 1.42
CA SER A 17 -19.46 -7.46 2.55
C SER A 17 -20.22 -8.20 3.64
N ALA A 18 -21.25 -8.96 3.26
CA ALA A 18 -22.03 -9.78 4.19
C ALA A 18 -21.17 -10.86 4.86
N GLN A 19 -20.34 -11.56 4.09
CA GLN A 19 -19.45 -12.59 4.61
C GLN A 19 -18.41 -12.00 5.58
N LEU A 20 -17.71 -10.93 5.18
CA LEU A 20 -16.73 -10.26 6.03
C LEU A 20 -17.36 -9.73 7.33
N THR A 21 -18.59 -9.22 7.26
CA THR A 21 -19.33 -8.76 8.44
C THR A 21 -19.70 -9.93 9.34
N ALA A 22 -20.15 -11.06 8.78
CA ALA A 22 -20.45 -12.29 9.52
C ALA A 22 -19.19 -12.85 10.22
N ASP A 23 -18.03 -12.69 9.61
CA ASP A 23 -16.72 -13.06 10.18
C ASP A 23 -16.22 -12.05 11.25
N GLY A 24 -17.02 -11.03 11.58
CA GLY A 24 -16.73 -10.06 12.64
C GLY A 24 -15.86 -8.88 12.22
N HIS A 25 -15.69 -8.64 10.92
CA HIS A 25 -15.03 -7.44 10.41
C HIS A 25 -15.99 -6.24 10.39
N HIS A 26 -15.44 -5.04 10.56
CA HIS A 26 -16.17 -3.79 10.39
C HIS A 26 -15.94 -3.28 8.97
N VAL A 27 -16.93 -3.47 8.09
CA VAL A 27 -16.84 -3.14 6.67
C VAL A 27 -17.41 -1.74 6.41
N LEU A 28 -16.64 -0.90 5.74
CA LEU A 28 -17.04 0.43 5.28
C LEU A 28 -16.98 0.50 3.76
N GLN A 29 -17.77 1.37 3.15
CA GLN A 29 -17.80 1.59 1.70
C GLN A 29 -17.56 3.06 1.32
N CYS A 30 -16.93 3.28 0.17
CA CYS A 30 -16.71 4.61 -0.40
C CYS A 30 -17.94 5.22 -1.09
N ALA A 31 -18.79 4.37 -1.69
CA ALA A 31 -20.00 4.82 -2.36
C ALA A 31 -21.00 5.37 -1.35
N ASP A 32 -21.71 6.45 -1.71
CA ASP A 32 -22.80 6.96 -0.90
C ASP A 32 -24.12 6.26 -1.25
N ASP A 33 -25.11 6.38 -0.35
CA ASP A 33 -26.45 5.78 -0.53
C ASP A 33 -27.24 6.45 -1.67
N SER A 34 -26.73 7.54 -2.24
CA SER A 34 -27.33 8.33 -3.31
C SER A 34 -26.71 8.01 -4.69
N GLY A 35 -25.80 7.03 -4.76
CA GLY A 35 -25.13 6.61 -6.00
C GLY A 35 -23.98 7.51 -6.46
N GLY A 36 -23.51 8.42 -5.60
CA GLY A 36 -22.33 9.24 -5.85
C GLY A 36 -21.02 8.46 -5.70
N PRO A 37 -19.95 8.91 -6.38
CA PRO A 37 -18.69 8.16 -6.48
C PRO A 37 -17.87 8.16 -5.18
N CYS A 38 -18.18 9.05 -4.22
CA CYS A 38 -17.43 9.20 -2.98
C CYS A 38 -18.21 9.98 -1.91
N ARG A 39 -18.42 9.34 -0.75
CA ARG A 39 -19.05 9.94 0.45
C ARG A 39 -18.36 11.22 0.94
N GLY A 40 -17.05 11.29 0.80
CA GLY A 40 -16.25 12.43 1.26
C GLY A 40 -16.46 13.73 0.47
N THR A 41 -17.18 13.69 -0.67
CA THR A 41 -17.42 14.88 -1.50
C THR A 41 -18.50 15.79 -0.93
N THR A 42 -19.52 15.23 -0.26
CA THR A 42 -20.56 16.01 0.42
C THR A 42 -20.06 16.54 1.75
N GLN A 43 -19.47 15.65 2.57
CA GLN A 43 -18.91 16.01 3.86
C GLN A 43 -17.64 15.20 4.10
N HIS A 44 -16.52 15.90 4.30
CA HIS A 44 -15.21 15.26 4.40
C HIS A 44 -15.13 14.24 5.55
N THR A 45 -15.78 14.52 6.68
CA THR A 45 -15.83 13.62 7.85
C THR A 45 -16.54 12.30 7.59
N ASP A 46 -17.29 12.18 6.49
CA ASP A 46 -17.98 10.94 6.11
C ASP A 46 -17.08 10.02 5.28
N CYS A 47 -15.87 10.50 4.92
CA CYS A 47 -14.88 9.69 4.23
C CYS A 47 -14.31 8.64 5.19
N PRO A 48 -14.40 7.33 4.86
CA PRO A 48 -13.84 6.26 5.70
C PRO A 48 -12.35 6.40 6.01
N LEU A 49 -11.61 7.12 5.16
CA LEU A 49 -10.16 7.33 5.28
C LEU A 49 -9.77 8.46 6.24
N GLU A 50 -10.75 9.17 6.83
CA GLU A 50 -10.52 10.07 7.98
C GLU A 50 -10.20 9.29 9.27
N GLU A 51 -10.46 7.98 9.26
CA GLU A 51 -10.15 7.08 10.37
C GLU A 51 -9.21 5.96 9.89
N HIS A 52 -8.62 5.23 10.85
CA HIS A 52 -7.74 4.11 10.53
C HIS A 52 -8.49 2.99 9.78
N ILE A 53 -7.92 2.51 8.67
CA ILE A 53 -8.38 1.35 7.90
C ILE A 53 -7.25 0.32 7.86
N ASP A 54 -7.57 -0.95 8.15
CA ASP A 54 -6.60 -2.04 8.19
C ASP A 54 -6.24 -2.57 6.80
N LEU A 55 -7.22 -2.59 5.88
CA LEU A 55 -7.08 -3.12 4.54
C LEU A 55 -8.17 -2.52 3.63
N ALA A 56 -7.78 -2.14 2.42
CA ALA A 56 -8.69 -1.79 1.34
C ALA A 56 -8.85 -2.99 0.38
N ILE A 57 -10.08 -3.29 -0.01
CA ILE A 57 -10.42 -4.39 -0.89
C ILE A 57 -11.14 -3.78 -2.10
N LEU A 58 -10.51 -3.88 -3.28
CA LEU A 58 -11.14 -3.51 -4.54
C LEU A 58 -11.71 -4.78 -5.19
N THR A 59 -13.03 -4.85 -5.29
CA THR A 59 -13.73 -5.93 -5.99
C THR A 59 -14.10 -5.49 -7.39
N ARG A 60 -13.68 -6.29 -8.38
CA ARG A 60 -13.90 -5.97 -9.80
C ARG A 60 -14.80 -6.98 -10.44
N GLU A 61 -15.69 -6.51 -11.31
CA GLU A 61 -16.43 -7.38 -12.20
C GLU A 61 -15.54 -7.84 -13.36
N HIS A 62 -15.79 -9.05 -13.87
CA HIS A 62 -15.02 -9.61 -14.97
C HIS A 62 -15.07 -8.72 -16.22
N GLY A 63 -13.90 -8.33 -16.73
CA GLY A 63 -13.78 -7.54 -17.96
C GLY A 63 -14.27 -6.09 -17.83
N ALA A 64 -14.60 -5.63 -16.62
CA ALA A 64 -15.02 -4.26 -16.40
C ALA A 64 -13.88 -3.27 -16.68
N GLN A 65 -14.21 -2.17 -17.36
CA GLN A 65 -13.28 -1.06 -17.53
C GLN A 65 -13.06 -0.34 -16.19
N HIS A 66 -11.87 0.23 -16.00
CA HIS A 66 -11.60 1.09 -14.85
C HIS A 66 -12.52 2.32 -14.90
N THR A 67 -13.21 2.61 -13.80
CA THR A 67 -14.11 3.77 -13.69
C THR A 67 -13.78 4.61 -12.45
N LEU A 68 -14.46 5.75 -12.30
CA LEU A 68 -14.35 6.59 -11.10
C LEU A 68 -14.83 5.89 -9.82
N ALA A 69 -15.59 4.80 -9.91
CA ALA A 69 -16.00 4.01 -8.74
C ALA A 69 -14.78 3.37 -8.05
N GLU A 70 -13.71 3.09 -8.80
CA GLU A 70 -12.47 2.52 -8.25
C GLU A 70 -11.58 3.59 -7.58
N MET A 71 -11.97 4.87 -7.58
CA MET A 71 -11.14 5.96 -7.04
C MET A 71 -10.83 5.78 -5.55
N GLY A 72 -11.67 5.05 -4.81
CA GLY A 72 -11.37 4.65 -3.44
C GLY A 72 -10.02 3.94 -3.28
N ALA A 73 -9.57 3.18 -4.30
CA ALA A 73 -8.28 2.50 -4.28
C ALA A 73 -7.10 3.48 -4.37
N VAL A 74 -7.27 4.57 -5.12
CA VAL A 74 -6.28 5.65 -5.21
C VAL A 74 -6.17 6.37 -3.88
N CYS A 75 -7.30 6.69 -3.25
CA CYS A 75 -7.32 7.33 -1.93
C CYS A 75 -6.72 6.42 -0.84
N ALA A 76 -7.08 5.13 -0.83
CA ALA A 76 -6.49 4.14 0.07
C ALA A 76 -4.96 4.10 -0.05
N THR A 77 -4.45 4.08 -1.29
CA THR A 77 -3.01 4.12 -1.57
C THR A 77 -2.35 5.38 -1.00
N ARG A 78 -2.97 6.56 -1.20
CA ARG A 78 -2.48 7.84 -0.66
C ARG A 78 -2.46 7.88 0.87
N HIS A 79 -3.48 7.31 1.50
CA HIS A 79 -3.57 7.17 2.97
C HIS A 79 -2.76 6.00 3.53
N ARG A 80 -1.97 5.34 2.67
CA ARG A 80 -1.12 4.22 3.02
C ARG A 80 -1.85 2.99 3.55
N VAL A 81 -3.11 2.82 3.19
CA VAL A 81 -3.85 1.61 3.49
C VAL A 81 -3.36 0.51 2.54
N PRO A 82 -2.92 -0.66 3.03
CA PRO A 82 -2.62 -1.81 2.18
C PRO A 82 -3.87 -2.16 1.35
N SER A 83 -3.70 -2.52 0.08
CA SER A 83 -4.82 -2.83 -0.81
C SER A 83 -4.67 -4.20 -1.47
N VAL A 84 -5.80 -4.88 -1.62
CA VAL A 84 -5.92 -6.09 -2.44
C VAL A 84 -6.97 -5.90 -3.51
N VAL A 85 -6.73 -6.45 -4.69
CA VAL A 85 -7.70 -6.51 -5.78
C VAL A 85 -8.23 -7.92 -5.85
N ILE A 86 -9.53 -8.07 -5.72
CA ILE A 86 -10.22 -9.33 -5.98
C ILE A 86 -10.70 -9.28 -7.42
N ASP A 87 -10.00 -10.01 -8.28
CA ASP A 87 -10.35 -10.19 -9.68
C ASP A 87 -10.92 -11.61 -9.87
N PRO A 88 -12.19 -11.76 -10.27
CA PRO A 88 -12.84 -13.06 -10.45
C PRO A 88 -12.20 -13.91 -11.57
N THR A 89 -11.31 -13.36 -12.39
CA THR A 89 -10.50 -14.15 -13.35
C THR A 89 -9.36 -14.90 -12.69
N GLN A 90 -8.93 -14.47 -11.51
CA GLN A 90 -7.90 -15.13 -10.74
C GLN A 90 -8.58 -16.11 -9.79
N ILE A 91 -8.94 -17.28 -10.32
CA ILE A 91 -9.39 -18.41 -9.51
C ILE A 91 -8.19 -18.88 -8.68
N GLN A 92 -8.15 -18.48 -7.41
CA GLN A 92 -7.29 -19.13 -6.43
C GLN A 92 -8.08 -20.30 -5.84
N ASP A 93 -7.48 -21.49 -5.83
CA ASP A 93 -8.12 -22.72 -5.32
C ASP A 93 -8.56 -22.59 -3.84
N GLU A 94 -7.95 -21.68 -3.08
CA GLU A 94 -8.39 -21.25 -1.76
C GLU A 94 -8.33 -19.72 -1.64
N MET A 95 -9.40 -19.12 -1.11
CA MET A 95 -9.38 -17.70 -0.76
C MET A 95 -8.54 -17.50 0.51
N PRO A 96 -7.44 -16.74 0.46
CA PRO A 96 -6.63 -16.49 1.65
C PRO A 96 -7.44 -15.71 2.68
N SER A 97 -7.24 -16.00 3.97
CA SER A 97 -7.86 -15.21 5.04
C SER A 97 -7.49 -13.72 4.91
N VAL A 98 -8.34 -12.82 5.41
CA VAL A 98 -8.09 -11.37 5.33
C VAL A 98 -6.74 -11.00 5.99
N THR A 99 -6.31 -11.74 7.01
CA THR A 99 -4.99 -11.58 7.62
C THR A 99 -3.86 -11.91 6.66
N VAL A 100 -3.97 -13.00 5.90
CA VAL A 100 -2.98 -13.37 4.87
C VAL A 100 -3.00 -12.36 3.74
N ALA A 101 -4.19 -11.96 3.26
CA ALA A 101 -4.35 -10.95 2.23
C ALA A 101 -3.67 -9.62 2.61
N LYS A 102 -3.88 -9.17 3.85
CA LYS A 102 -3.19 -7.99 4.41
C LYS A 102 -1.68 -8.15 4.41
N ALA A 103 -1.16 -9.25 4.94
CA ALA A 103 0.28 -9.49 4.99
C ALA A 103 0.93 -9.55 3.59
N VAL A 104 0.23 -10.12 2.60
CA VAL A 104 0.68 -10.13 1.20
C VAL A 104 0.70 -8.72 0.62
N ALA A 105 -0.35 -7.93 0.84
CA ALA A 105 -0.43 -6.55 0.37
C ALA A 105 0.67 -5.66 0.99
N GLU A 106 0.90 -5.78 2.29
CA GLU A 106 1.99 -5.06 3.00
C GLU A 106 3.35 -5.40 2.39
N ARG A 107 3.64 -6.69 2.21
CA ARG A 107 4.91 -7.14 1.59
C ARG A 107 5.08 -6.66 0.16
N ALA A 108 4.01 -6.64 -0.63
CA ALA A 108 4.06 -6.16 -2.01
C ALA A 108 4.42 -4.66 -2.07
N VAL A 109 3.83 -3.86 -1.18
CA VAL A 109 4.15 -2.44 -1.05
C VAL A 109 5.61 -2.24 -0.61
N GLU A 110 6.06 -2.94 0.43
CA GLU A 110 7.46 -2.86 0.90
C GLU A 110 8.46 -3.29 -0.19
N ALA A 111 8.14 -4.33 -0.95
CA ALA A 111 8.94 -4.79 -2.07
C ALA A 111 9.06 -3.73 -3.19
N GLY A 112 7.99 -2.96 -3.42
CA GLY A 112 7.99 -1.82 -4.36
C GLY A 112 8.99 -0.73 -3.97
N TYR A 113 8.96 -0.29 -2.71
CA TYR A 113 9.97 0.66 -2.20
C TYR A 113 11.38 0.08 -2.27
N ALA A 114 11.57 -1.17 -1.84
CA ALA A 114 12.88 -1.81 -1.87
C ALA A 114 13.42 -1.98 -3.29
N ALA A 115 12.55 -2.22 -4.29
CA ALA A 115 12.94 -2.26 -5.70
C ALA A 115 13.39 -0.87 -6.19
N ALA A 116 12.63 0.19 -5.89
CA ALA A 116 12.99 1.56 -6.29
C ALA A 116 14.34 2.00 -5.70
N VAL A 117 14.58 1.71 -4.42
CA VAL A 117 15.87 2.04 -3.78
C VAL A 117 17.01 1.20 -4.35
N ARG A 118 16.79 -0.10 -4.63
CA ARG A 118 17.82 -0.96 -5.27
C ARG A 118 18.17 -0.51 -6.68
N GLU A 119 17.19 -0.09 -7.46
CA GLU A 119 17.40 0.45 -8.80
C GLU A 119 18.26 1.72 -8.75
N GLU A 120 17.91 2.66 -7.87
CA GLU A 120 18.70 3.86 -7.67
C GLU A 120 20.13 3.50 -7.21
N LEU A 121 20.30 2.58 -6.27
CA LEU A 121 21.61 2.18 -5.76
C LEU A 121 22.33 1.12 -6.60
N ALA A 122 21.88 0.79 -7.81
CA ALA A 122 22.37 -0.35 -8.59
C ALA A 122 23.89 -0.38 -8.85
N MET A 123 24.56 0.78 -8.82
CA MET A 123 26.01 0.90 -8.97
C MET A 123 26.79 0.56 -7.70
N LEU A 124 26.11 0.33 -6.58
CA LEU A 124 26.66 -0.10 -5.31
C LEU A 124 26.18 -1.53 -5.01
N PRO A 125 27.06 -2.41 -4.50
CA PRO A 125 26.65 -3.72 -3.98
C PRO A 125 25.91 -3.55 -2.63
N ALA A 126 24.73 -2.93 -2.68
CA ALA A 126 23.93 -2.58 -1.52
C ALA A 126 22.88 -3.65 -1.23
N VAL A 127 22.73 -4.02 0.04
CA VAL A 127 21.56 -4.78 0.51
C VAL A 127 20.56 -3.78 1.05
N VAL A 128 19.31 -3.86 0.61
CA VAL A 128 18.25 -2.91 0.95
C VAL A 128 17.11 -3.65 1.60
N GLU A 129 16.76 -3.21 2.81
CA GLU A 129 15.55 -3.60 3.52
C GLU A 129 14.68 -2.37 3.72
N VAL A 130 13.37 -2.54 3.51
CA VAL A 130 12.40 -1.47 3.71
C VAL A 130 11.30 -1.97 4.65
N ARG A 131 10.91 -1.11 5.59
CA ARG A 131 9.69 -1.28 6.37
C ARG A 131 8.78 -0.09 6.18
N ARG A 132 7.49 -0.36 6.04
CA ARG A 132 6.48 0.69 5.95
C ARG A 132 5.70 0.79 7.25
N LEU A 133 5.67 1.98 7.81
CA LEU A 133 4.92 2.32 9.01
C LEU A 133 3.82 3.31 8.66
N PRO A 134 2.80 3.50 9.54
CA PRO A 134 1.65 4.35 9.22
C PRO A 134 2.01 5.79 8.81
N ASP A 135 3.02 6.37 9.47
CA ASP A 135 3.46 7.76 9.28
C ASP A 135 4.75 7.91 8.45
N HIS A 136 5.51 6.83 8.23
CA HIS A 136 6.82 6.93 7.60
C HIS A 136 7.30 5.63 6.94
N VAL A 137 8.33 5.76 6.10
CA VAL A 137 9.06 4.64 5.51
C VAL A 137 10.45 4.60 6.13
N GLN A 138 10.84 3.41 6.62
CA GLN A 138 12.18 3.13 7.12
C GLN A 138 12.95 2.34 6.07
N VAL A 139 14.12 2.85 5.69
CA VAL A 139 15.04 2.19 4.76
C VAL A 139 16.34 1.87 5.48
N HIS A 140 16.72 0.61 5.46
CA HIS A 140 18.02 0.14 5.91
C HIS A 140 18.85 -0.25 4.68
N VAL A 141 19.99 0.41 4.51
CA VAL A 141 20.93 0.09 3.42
C VAL A 141 22.22 -0.41 4.05
N GLN A 142 22.68 -1.59 3.63
CA GLN A 142 23.98 -2.13 4.00
C GLN A 142 24.93 -2.01 2.81
N LEU A 143 26.08 -1.39 3.02
CA LEU A 143 27.15 -1.24 2.03
C LEU A 143 28.37 -2.07 2.43
N PRO A 144 29.27 -2.44 1.52
CA PRO A 144 30.53 -3.10 1.91
C PRO A 144 31.38 -2.17 2.78
N ALA A 145 32.23 -2.74 3.63
CA ALA A 145 33.14 -1.98 4.49
C ALA A 145 34.07 -1.05 3.68
N SER A 146 34.42 -1.43 2.45
CA SER A 146 35.16 -0.57 1.50
C SER A 146 34.45 0.77 1.17
N GLN A 147 33.14 0.88 1.39
CA GLN A 147 32.33 2.08 1.19
C GLN A 147 32.08 2.86 2.50
N ASN A 148 32.72 2.50 3.62
CA ASN A 148 32.53 3.14 4.92
C ASN A 148 33.26 4.50 5.03
N SER A 149 32.97 5.41 4.10
CA SER A 149 33.38 6.81 4.17
C SER A 149 32.17 7.70 4.46
N PRO A 150 32.32 8.81 5.21
CA PRO A 150 31.21 9.72 5.48
C PRO A 150 30.53 10.24 4.20
N ALA A 151 31.29 10.49 3.15
CA ALA A 151 30.77 10.95 1.86
C ALA A 151 29.93 9.88 1.15
N ALA A 152 30.42 8.64 1.10
CA ALA A 152 29.68 7.53 0.47
C ALA A 152 28.40 7.19 1.25
N ILE A 153 28.47 7.19 2.58
CA ILE A 153 27.31 6.98 3.47
C ILE A 153 26.26 8.08 3.24
N SER A 154 26.67 9.35 3.23
CA SER A 154 25.74 10.47 2.99
C SER A 154 25.10 10.37 1.61
N ALA A 155 25.90 10.10 0.57
CA ALA A 155 25.41 9.98 -0.79
C ALA A 155 24.41 8.82 -0.94
N ALA A 156 24.69 7.66 -0.35
CA ALA A 156 23.76 6.53 -0.36
C ALA A 156 22.45 6.85 0.36
N ALA A 157 22.52 7.54 1.51
CA ALA A 157 21.34 7.96 2.25
C ALA A 157 20.46 8.93 1.44
N ASP A 158 21.06 9.93 0.80
CA ASP A 158 20.32 10.92 0.01
C ASP A 158 19.67 10.31 -1.23
N ARG A 159 20.38 9.41 -1.91
CA ARG A 159 19.85 8.66 -3.06
C ARG A 159 18.70 7.75 -2.65
N ALA A 160 18.81 7.04 -1.53
CA ALA A 160 17.71 6.23 -0.99
C ALA A 160 16.48 7.09 -0.66
N ARG A 161 16.66 8.27 -0.05
CA ARG A 161 15.54 9.22 0.20
C ARG A 161 14.89 9.69 -1.10
N ALA A 162 15.71 10.04 -2.10
CA ALA A 162 15.23 10.47 -3.40
C ALA A 162 14.42 9.37 -4.10
N ALA A 163 14.90 8.12 -4.09
CA ALA A 163 14.20 6.98 -4.67
C ALA A 163 12.84 6.73 -4.00
N VAL A 164 12.78 6.76 -2.66
CA VAL A 164 11.51 6.62 -1.93
C VAL A 164 10.55 7.75 -2.29
N ARG A 165 11.03 9.01 -2.36
CA ARG A 165 10.19 10.16 -2.71
C ARG A 165 9.68 10.11 -4.15
N ALA A 166 10.50 9.63 -5.09
CA ALA A 166 10.10 9.47 -6.48
C ALA A 166 9.04 8.36 -6.63
N HIS A 167 9.17 7.28 -5.86
CA HIS A 167 8.21 6.17 -5.84
C HIS A 167 6.89 6.54 -5.15
N ASP A 168 6.95 7.21 -3.98
CA ASP A 168 5.79 7.72 -3.25
C ASP A 168 5.99 9.22 -2.92
N PRO A 169 5.45 10.12 -3.76
CA PRO A 169 5.55 11.57 -3.53
C PRO A 169 4.90 12.03 -2.24
N PHE A 170 3.97 11.24 -1.68
CA PHE A 170 3.13 11.64 -0.56
C PHE A 170 3.67 11.17 0.80
N VAL A 171 4.84 10.51 0.85
CA VAL A 171 5.41 10.01 2.12
C VAL A 171 5.69 11.17 3.08
N GLN A 172 5.18 11.08 4.31
CA GLN A 172 5.33 12.20 5.25
C GLN A 172 6.76 12.29 5.78
N ARG A 173 7.32 11.15 6.22
CA ARG A 173 8.71 11.04 6.69
C ARG A 173 9.43 9.85 6.05
N ILE A 174 10.71 10.03 5.77
CA ILE A 174 11.61 8.99 5.26
C ILE A 174 12.82 8.90 6.18
N ASP A 175 12.93 7.78 6.88
CA ASP A 175 14.05 7.51 7.77
C ASP A 175 15.01 6.54 7.05
N VAL A 176 16.28 6.93 6.94
CA VAL A 176 17.29 6.12 6.26
C VAL A 176 18.44 5.86 7.22
N ALA A 177 18.73 4.58 7.43
CA ALA A 177 19.88 4.11 8.19
C ALA A 177 20.85 3.40 7.25
N ILE A 178 22.12 3.78 7.32
CA ILE A 178 23.20 3.15 6.55
C ILE A 178 24.07 2.34 7.51
N GLY A 179 24.23 1.07 7.20
CA GLY A 179 25.17 0.16 7.86
C GLY A 179 26.26 -0.31 6.90
N CYS A 180 27.25 -1.01 7.44
CA CYS A 180 28.28 -1.66 6.65
C CYS A 180 28.37 -3.15 7.00
N TYR A 181 28.61 -4.00 6.00
CA TYR A 181 28.90 -5.42 6.16
C TYR A 181 30.37 -5.71 5.83
N PRO A 182 30.99 -6.72 6.46
CA PRO A 182 32.36 -7.13 6.13
C PRO A 182 32.45 -7.60 4.67
N ASP A 183 33.51 -7.20 3.97
CA ASP A 183 33.77 -7.57 2.57
C ASP A 183 33.91 -9.10 2.38
#